data_AF-A0A4W5R8J0-F1
#
_entry.id   AF-A0A4W5R8J0-F1
#
_cell.length_a   1.000
_cell.length_b   1.000
_cell.length_c   1.000
_cell.angle_alpha   90.00
_cell.angle_beta   90.00
_cell.angle_gamma   90.00
#
_symmetry.space_group_name_H-M   'P 1'
#
loop_
_entity.id
_entity.type
_entity.pdbx_description
1 polymer ?
#
loop_
_entity_poly.entity_id
_entity_poly.type
_entity_poly.pdbx_seq_one_letter_code
_entity_poly.pdbx_strand_id
1 'polypeptide(L)'
;GSPLTTALSMQAGHVLARRLYGEHSTTVRRQGLGNVPTVLFTPMEYSTCGLSEENAILKFGEDNVEVNHSYYWPLEWMVPRRDKNSCYAKVICHIPDQLGVSFHVMGPSRGEVSQGFTVALKCGLIK
;
A
#
# COMPACT_ATOMS: atom_id res chain seq x y z
N GLY A 1 -6.32 -2.30 16.60
CA GLY A 1 -5.83 -3.69 16.57
C GLY A 1 -4.69 -3.79 15.58
N SER A 2 -3.78 -4.76 15.74
CA SER A 2 -2.73 -5.01 14.75
C SER A 2 -3.32 -5.68 13.51
N PRO A 3 -2.86 -5.37 12.29
CA PRO A 3 -3.35 -6.05 11.09
C PRO A 3 -3.04 -7.55 11.15
N LEU A 4 -4.03 -8.38 10.86
CA LEU A 4 -3.92 -9.84 10.92
C LEU A 4 -3.57 -10.40 9.53
N THR A 5 -2.32 -10.22 9.08
CA THR A 5 -1.84 -10.84 7.83
C THR A 5 -0.80 -11.92 8.10
N THR A 6 -0.82 -12.99 7.29
CA THR A 6 0.14 -14.10 7.40
C THR A 6 1.59 -13.61 7.30
N ALA A 7 1.84 -12.64 6.40
CA ALA A 7 3.16 -12.03 6.25
C ALA A 7 3.63 -11.29 7.50
N LEU A 8 2.74 -10.54 8.18
CA LEU A 8 3.05 -9.88 9.45
C LEU A 8 3.35 -10.89 10.55
N SER A 9 2.57 -11.97 10.64
CA SER A 9 2.78 -13.03 11.63
C SER A 9 4.12 -13.74 11.42
N MET A 10 4.49 -14.06 10.18
CA MET A 10 5.80 -14.65 9.86
C MET A 10 6.96 -13.70 10.17
N GLN A 11 6.83 -12.42 9.81
CA GLN A 11 7.85 -11.42 10.12
C GLN A 11 8.02 -11.23 11.63
N ALA A 12 6.91 -11.17 12.38
CA ALA A 12 6.93 -11.09 13.84
C ALA A 12 7.62 -12.32 14.46
N GLY A 13 7.34 -13.53 13.92
CA GLY A 13 7.99 -14.76 14.34
C GLY A 13 9.51 -14.75 14.10
N HIS A 14 9.97 -14.39 12.90
CA HIS A 14 11.40 -14.29 12.58
C HIS A 14 12.15 -13.26 13.45
N VAL A 15 11.49 -12.14 13.78
CA VAL A 15 12.08 -11.11 14.64
C VAL A 15 12.11 -11.58 16.09
N LEU A 16 11.06 -12.25 16.56
CA LEU A 16 11.02 -12.83 17.90
C LEU A 16 12.13 -13.88 18.09
N ALA A 17 12.31 -14.79 17.13
CA ALA A 17 13.38 -15.79 17.16
C ALA A 17 14.77 -15.14 17.18
N ARG A 18 15.02 -14.12 16.34
CA ARG A 18 16.29 -13.36 16.34
C ARG A 18 16.54 -12.59 17.63
N ARG A 19 15.49 -12.09 18.30
CA ARG A 19 15.62 -11.41 19.59
C ARG A 19 15.94 -12.38 20.73
N LEU A 20 15.34 -13.57 20.71
CA LEU A 20 15.50 -14.57 21.79
C LEU A 20 16.80 -15.36 21.65
N TYR A 21 17.25 -15.63 20.42
CA TYR A 21 18.36 -16.55 20.14
C TYR A 21 19.47 -15.95 19.26
N GLY A 22 19.35 -14.70 18.81
CA GLY A 22 20.42 -13.98 18.10
C GLY A 22 21.15 -13.02 19.02
N GLU A 23 22.47 -12.86 18.82
CA GLU A 23 23.35 -12.02 19.66
C GLU A 23 23.09 -10.50 19.57
N HIS A 24 22.04 -10.06 18.85
CA HIS A 24 21.72 -8.65 18.68
C HIS A 24 20.45 -8.24 19.42
N SER A 25 20.56 -7.13 20.16
CA SER A 25 19.44 -6.28 20.61
C SER A 25 18.72 -5.69 19.39
N THR A 26 17.95 -6.53 18.70
CA THR A 26 17.06 -6.10 17.61
C THR A 26 15.82 -5.47 18.24
N THR A 27 15.93 -4.20 18.62
CA THR A 27 14.76 -3.39 18.95
C THR A 27 13.92 -3.29 17.69
N VAL A 28 12.69 -3.77 17.76
CA VAL A 28 11.69 -3.53 16.71
C VAL A 28 11.58 -2.02 16.55
N ARG A 29 12.14 -1.46 15.48
CA ARG A 29 11.56 -0.23 14.94
C ARG A 29 10.13 -0.63 14.62
N ARG A 30 9.18 -0.13 15.40
CA ARG A 30 7.75 -0.16 15.13
C ARG A 30 7.54 0.70 13.87
N GLN A 31 8.16 0.30 12.75
CA GLN A 31 7.98 0.90 11.44
C GLN A 31 6.48 0.92 11.24
N GLY A 32 5.93 2.13 11.14
CA GLY A 32 4.52 2.38 11.35
C GLY A 32 3.66 1.34 10.65
N LEU A 33 2.79 0.68 11.43
CA LEU A 33 1.81 -0.30 10.95
C LEU A 33 0.91 0.27 9.83
N GLY A 34 0.95 1.58 9.57
CA GLY A 34 0.28 2.23 8.44
C GLY A 34 0.80 1.80 7.06
N ASN A 35 2.06 1.35 6.91
CA ASN A 35 2.64 1.00 5.60
C ASN A 35 2.70 -0.51 5.34
N VAL A 36 1.75 -1.26 5.92
CA VAL A 36 1.59 -2.68 5.59
C VAL A 36 0.66 -2.78 4.39
N PRO A 37 1.11 -3.36 3.27
CA PRO A 37 0.22 -3.58 2.14
C PRO A 37 -0.85 -4.59 2.48
N THR A 38 -2.07 -4.26 2.08
CA THR A 38 -3.22 -5.15 2.19
C THR A 38 -3.77 -5.39 0.79
N VAL A 39 -4.10 -6.64 0.50
CA VAL A 39 -4.75 -7.07 -0.73
C VAL A 39 -6.01 -7.80 -0.35
N LEU A 40 -7.13 -7.40 -0.94
CA LEU A 40 -8.42 -8.05 -0.82
C LEU A 40 -8.70 -8.81 -2.11
N PHE A 41 -8.89 -10.13 -1.98
CA PHE A 41 -9.16 -11.03 -3.10
C PHE A 41 -10.67 -11.09 -3.40
N THR A 42 -11.17 -10.01 -3.99
CA THR A 42 -12.48 -9.95 -4.64
C THR A 42 -12.33 -10.23 -6.15
N PRO A 43 -13.41 -10.56 -6.90
CA PRO A 43 -13.32 -10.74 -8.37
C PRO A 43 -12.68 -9.54 -9.09
N MET A 44 -12.83 -8.37 -8.49
CA MET A 44 -12.04 -7.17 -8.74
C MET A 44 -11.11 -6.97 -7.56
N GLU A 45 -9.84 -7.34 -7.65
CA GLU A 45 -8.92 -7.24 -6.51
C GLU A 45 -8.72 -5.78 -6.12
N TYR A 46 -8.66 -5.54 -4.80
CA TYR A 46 -8.34 -4.23 -4.25
C TYR A 46 -7.04 -4.32 -3.46
N SER A 47 -6.14 -3.37 -3.66
CA SER A 47 -4.93 -3.26 -2.86
C SER A 47 -4.68 -1.84 -2.38
N THR A 48 -4.17 -1.75 -1.16
CA THR A 48 -3.87 -0.49 -0.49
C THR A 48 -2.62 -0.62 0.36
N CYS A 49 -1.87 0.47 0.47
CA CYS A 49 -0.77 0.60 1.41
C CYS A 49 -0.67 2.07 1.84
N GLY A 50 -0.61 2.35 3.14
CA GLY A 50 -0.57 3.72 3.69
C GLY A 50 -1.94 4.21 4.19
N LEU A 51 -2.10 5.53 4.26
CA LEU A 51 -3.31 6.22 4.76
C LEU A 51 -4.41 6.31 3.69
N SER A 52 -5.68 6.28 4.11
CA SER A 52 -6.78 6.73 3.25
C SER A 52 -6.71 8.25 3.04
N GLU A 53 -7.46 8.78 2.07
CA GLU A 53 -7.52 10.22 1.81
C GLU A 53 -8.03 10.98 3.03
N GLU A 54 -9.09 10.50 3.67
CA GLU A 54 -9.68 11.14 4.85
C GLU A 54 -8.65 11.16 6.00
N ASN A 55 -7.92 10.05 6.19
CA ASN A 55 -6.88 9.98 7.22
C ASN A 55 -5.65 10.82 6.88
N ALA A 56 -5.33 11.00 5.60
CA ALA A 56 -4.26 11.88 5.16
C ALA A 56 -4.63 13.35 5.40
N ILE A 57 -5.85 13.75 5.02
CA ILE A 57 -6.39 15.10 5.26
C ILE A 57 -6.46 15.39 6.76
N LEU A 58 -6.96 14.46 7.58
CA LEU A 58 -6.99 14.60 9.04
C LEU A 58 -5.60 14.77 9.66
N LYS A 59 -4.56 14.17 9.04
CA LYS A 59 -3.20 14.18 9.58
C LYS A 59 -2.36 15.36 9.10
N PHE A 60 -2.50 15.74 7.84
CA PHE A 60 -1.64 16.72 7.19
C PHE A 60 -2.36 18.04 6.86
N GLY A 61 -3.69 18.06 6.91
CA GLY A 61 -4.51 19.17 6.43
C GLY A 61 -4.80 19.06 4.93
N GLU A 62 -5.98 19.53 4.51
CA GLU A 62 -6.44 19.44 3.12
C GLU A 62 -5.48 20.13 2.14
N ASP A 63 -4.97 21.30 2.51
CA ASP A 63 -4.04 22.10 1.68
C ASP A 63 -2.68 21.43 1.44
N ASN A 64 -2.31 20.43 2.26
CA ASN A 64 -1.02 19.74 2.18
C ASN A 64 -1.11 18.35 1.52
N VAL A 65 -2.30 17.95 1.09
CA VAL A 65 -2.56 16.64 0.50
C VAL A 65 -2.93 16.79 -0.97
N GLU A 66 -2.18 16.12 -1.83
CA GLU A 66 -2.53 15.99 -3.25
C GLU A 66 -2.99 14.57 -3.54
N VAL A 67 -4.13 14.44 -4.21
CA VAL A 67 -4.72 13.15 -4.59
C VAL A 67 -4.72 13.02 -6.10
N ASN A 68 -3.99 12.03 -6.61
CA ASN A 68 -3.93 11.72 -8.04
C ASN A 68 -4.79 10.50 -8.35
N HIS A 69 -5.73 10.67 -9.27
CA HIS A 69 -6.67 9.64 -9.70
C HIS A 69 -6.40 9.23 -11.14
N SER A 70 -6.49 7.92 -11.40
CA SER A 70 -6.35 7.39 -12.75
C SER A 70 -7.30 6.21 -12.97
N TYR A 71 -8.14 6.34 -13.97
CA TYR A 71 -8.90 5.21 -14.51
C TYR A 71 -8.07 4.57 -15.60
N TYR A 72 -8.01 3.25 -15.58
CA TYR A 72 -7.26 2.51 -16.59
C TYR A 72 -8.04 1.29 -17.03
N TRP A 73 -7.70 0.79 -18.21
CA TRP A 73 -8.30 -0.40 -18.78
C TRP A 73 -7.21 -1.44 -19.02
N PRO A 74 -7.22 -2.58 -18.29
CA PRO A 74 -6.24 -3.63 -18.47
C PRO A 74 -6.21 -4.13 -19.92
N LEU A 75 -5.02 -4.32 -20.49
CA LEU A 75 -4.86 -4.82 -21.86
C LEU A 75 -5.49 -6.21 -22.04
N GLU A 76 -5.44 -7.05 -21.00
CA GLU A 76 -6.11 -8.37 -20.97
C GLU A 76 -7.62 -8.30 -21.20
N TRP A 77 -8.25 -7.13 -21.03
CA TRP A 77 -9.68 -6.93 -21.22
C TRP A 77 -10.06 -6.42 -22.61
N MET A 78 -9.07 -6.10 -23.45
CA MET A 78 -9.31 -5.68 -24.84
C MET A 78 -9.95 -6.79 -25.66
N VAL A 79 -9.42 -8.01 -25.55
CA VAL A 79 -9.91 -9.18 -26.30
C VAL A 79 -11.33 -9.58 -25.89
N PRO A 80 -11.65 -9.75 -24.59
CA PRO A 80 -13.01 -10.09 -24.17
C PRO A 80 -14.00 -8.91 -24.22
N ARG A 81 -13.56 -7.70 -24.64
CA ARG A 81 -14.37 -6.47 -24.72
C ARG A 81 -15.12 -6.15 -23.43
N ARG A 82 -14.44 -6.29 -22.28
CA ARG A 82 -15.02 -5.89 -20.98
C ARG A 82 -15.09 -4.37 -20.86
N ASP A 83 -15.95 -3.90 -19.96
CA ASP A 83 -16.14 -2.47 -19.71
C ASP A 83 -14.84 -1.73 -19.38
N LYS A 84 -14.70 -0.55 -19.99
CA LYS A 84 -13.47 0.26 -19.96
C LYS A 84 -13.23 1.01 -18.64
N ASN A 85 -14.26 1.15 -17.81
CA ASN A 85 -14.22 1.97 -16.59
C ASN A 85 -14.14 1.15 -15.29
N SER A 86 -13.75 -0.12 -15.39
CA SER A 86 -13.83 -1.01 -14.22
C SER A 86 -12.57 -0.99 -13.35
N CYS A 87 -11.44 -0.43 -13.81
CA CYS A 87 -10.23 -0.31 -12.97
C CYS A 87 -9.86 1.13 -12.63
N TYR A 88 -9.30 1.27 -11.43
CA TYR A 88 -9.02 2.56 -10.82
C TYR A 88 -7.76 2.51 -9.96
N ALA A 89 -6.99 3.57 -10.02
CA ALA A 89 -5.81 3.81 -9.23
C ALA A 89 -5.90 5.20 -8.58
N LYS A 90 -5.43 5.29 -7.34
CA LYS A 90 -5.37 6.51 -6.57
C LYS A 90 -4.07 6.54 -5.78
N VAL A 91 -3.36 7.65 -5.83
CA VAL A 91 -2.12 7.89 -5.08
C VAL A 91 -2.31 9.16 -4.28
N ILE A 92 -1.91 9.13 -3.02
CA ILE A 92 -1.99 10.28 -2.11
C ILE A 92 -0.57 10.73 -1.80
N CYS A 93 -0.30 12.01 -2.02
CA CYS A 93 1.00 12.62 -1.84
C CYS A 93 0.92 13.71 -0.77
N HIS A 94 1.98 13.84 0.03
CA HIS A 94 2.18 14.98 0.92
C HIS A 94 2.94 16.06 0.16
N ILE A 95 2.32 17.22 -0.06
CA ILE A 95 2.84 18.28 -0.93
C ILE A 95 4.18 18.84 -0.42
N PRO A 96 4.35 19.19 0.87
CA PRO A 96 5.61 19.75 1.37
C PRO A 96 6.82 18.85 1.17
N ASP A 97 6.64 17.53 1.29
CA ASP A 97 7.73 16.55 1.18
C ASP A 97 7.83 15.91 -0.22
N GLN A 98 6.90 16.23 -1.13
CA GLN A 98 6.67 15.55 -2.42
C GLN A 98 6.64 14.01 -2.31
N LEU A 99 6.24 13.50 -1.15
CA LEU A 99 6.35 12.10 -0.81
C LEU A 99 5.01 11.39 -1.05
N GLY A 100 5.05 10.26 -1.75
CA GLY A 100 3.94 9.31 -1.82
C GLY A 100 3.66 8.74 -0.44
N VAL A 101 2.49 9.07 0.11
CA VAL A 101 2.04 8.63 1.44
C VAL A 101 1.30 7.31 1.35
N SER A 102 0.53 7.11 0.27
CA SER A 102 -0.23 5.89 0.06
C SER A 102 -0.66 5.68 -1.38
N PHE A 103 -1.05 4.44 -1.67
CA PHE A 103 -1.76 4.10 -2.90
C PHE A 103 -2.99 3.24 -2.59
N HIS A 104 -3.97 3.33 -3.48
CA HIS A 104 -5.18 2.55 -3.52
C HIS A 104 -5.44 2.14 -4.96
N VAL A 105 -5.70 0.86 -5.18
CA VAL A 105 -5.76 0.36 -6.55
C VAL A 105 -6.77 -0.78 -6.62
N MET A 106 -7.75 -0.68 -7.53
CA MET A 106 -8.79 -1.69 -7.82
C MET A 106 -8.77 -2.20 -9.28
N GLY A 107 -8.70 -3.52 -9.50
CA GLY A 107 -8.41 -4.12 -10.82
C GLY A 107 -7.93 -5.58 -10.74
N PRO A 108 -7.68 -6.26 -11.87
CA PRO A 108 -7.19 -7.64 -11.90
C PRO A 108 -5.72 -7.76 -11.48
N SER A 109 -5.33 -8.93 -10.96
CA SER A 109 -3.94 -9.33 -10.70
C SER A 109 -3.12 -8.32 -9.88
N ARG A 110 -3.71 -7.77 -8.82
CA ARG A 110 -3.10 -6.70 -8.01
C ARG A 110 -2.17 -7.17 -6.92
N GLY A 111 -2.20 -8.46 -6.57
CA GLY A 111 -1.24 -9.02 -5.61
C GLY A 111 0.20 -8.67 -5.96
N GLU A 112 0.61 -8.80 -7.23
CA GLU A 112 1.97 -8.52 -7.69
C GLU A 112 2.25 -7.03 -7.83
N VAL A 113 1.31 -6.29 -8.41
CA VAL A 113 1.41 -4.83 -8.59
C VAL A 113 1.60 -4.14 -7.23
N SER A 114 0.83 -4.55 -6.22
CA SER A 114 0.91 -4.00 -4.88
C SER A 114 2.27 -4.19 -4.23
N GLN A 115 2.92 -5.34 -4.40
CA GLN A 115 4.23 -5.60 -3.82
C GLN A 115 5.29 -4.63 -4.35
N GLY A 116 5.31 -4.38 -5.67
CA GLY A 116 6.21 -3.40 -6.27
C GLY A 116 6.00 -1.99 -5.73
N PHE A 117 4.76 -1.50 -5.72
CA PHE A 117 4.44 -0.17 -5.21
C PHE A 117 4.68 -0.03 -3.70
N THR A 118 4.54 -1.11 -2.93
CA THR A 118 4.82 -1.10 -1.49
C THR A 118 6.30 -0.84 -1.22
N VAL A 119 7.18 -1.49 -1.98
CA VAL A 119 8.63 -1.26 -1.88
C VAL A 119 8.93 0.18 -2.25
N ALA A 120 8.34 0.70 -3.34
CA ALA A 120 8.52 2.08 -3.76
C ALA A 120 8.10 3.08 -2.67
N LEU A 121 6.91 2.92 -2.06
CA LEU A 121 6.47 3.76 -0.93
C LEU A 121 7.43 3.69 0.26
N LYS A 122 7.94 2.49 0.61
CA LYS A 122 8.91 2.32 1.70
C LYS A 122 10.26 2.97 1.40
N CYS A 123 10.64 3.04 0.12
CA CYS A 123 11.86 3.69 -0.34
C CYS A 123 11.71 5.22 -0.47
N GLY A 124 10.54 5.77 -0.16
CA GLY A 124 10.27 7.19 -0.27
C GLY A 124 9.99 7.62 -1.70
N LEU A 125 9.02 6.95 -2.34
CA LEU A 125 8.51 7.33 -3.65
C LEU A 125 8.21 8.83 -3.67
N ILE A 126 8.89 9.55 -4.54
CA ILE A 126 8.66 10.98 -4.80
C ILE A 126 7.82 11.14 -6.07
N LYS A 127 7.05 12.22 -6.12
CA LYS A 127 6.34 12.64 -7.34
C LYS A 127 7.32 13.09 -8.42
#